data_AF-A0A850QPJ7-F1
#
_entry.id   AF-A0A850QPJ7-F1
#
_cell.length_a   1.000
_cell.length_b   1.000
_cell.length_c   1.000
_cell.angle_alpha   90.00
_cell.angle_beta   90.00
_cell.angle_gamma   90.00
#
_symmetry.space_group_name_H-M   'P 1'
#
loop_
_entity.id
_entity.type
_entity.pdbx_description
1 polymer ?
#
loop_
_entity_poly.entity_id
_entity_poly.type
_entity_poly.pdbx_seq_one_letter_code
_entity_poly.pdbx_strand_id
1 'polypeptide(L)'
;HILVALIRFTEAGGTLDVCGNSVSGALNIFYAELSCGTTNGFSGSATAFLSQGKMPVFLGGLPGAALAMYHCARKENRSKVKALLLSGVVACVIGGITEPLEFLFLFVAPALYVVHAFLTGLGFMLMGLLGVTIGNTDGNIIDFLIFGVLQGTATKWYLVPMVAAVWFVVYYSVFRFAITRFNLKTPGREAEVKDELTFAVTGEKNSGYKGAAILAALGGAENIQSLDNCITRLRLSVADMSLVNDAVLKANGAIGVVKLDEHNLQVVIGPQVHMVKNEIQSLMPAQA
;
A
#
# COMPACT_ATOMS: atom_id res chain seq x y z
N HIS A 1 -13.25 1.52 -0.90
CA HIS A 1 -13.99 1.97 0.31
C HIS A 1 -15.51 1.95 0.15
N ILE A 2 -16.11 2.52 -0.90
CA ILE A 2 -17.58 2.61 -1.05
C ILE A 2 -18.27 1.23 -1.00
N LEU A 3 -17.85 0.28 -1.86
CA LEU A 3 -18.45 -1.05 -1.91
C LEU A 3 -18.36 -1.81 -0.57
N VAL A 4 -17.18 -1.80 0.05
CA VAL A 4 -16.96 -2.49 1.33
C VAL A 4 -17.73 -1.83 2.47
N ALA A 5 -17.84 -0.49 2.48
CA ALA A 5 -18.62 0.22 3.51
C ALA A 5 -20.12 -0.12 3.40
N LEU A 6 -20.65 -0.17 2.18
CA LEU A 6 -22.03 -0.60 1.91
C LEU A 6 -22.30 -1.96 2.53
N ILE A 7 -21.46 -2.96 2.25
CA ILE A 7 -21.64 -4.32 2.77
C ILE A 7 -21.42 -4.38 4.29
N ARG A 8 -20.45 -3.65 4.84
CA ARG A 8 -20.09 -3.75 6.26
C ARG A 8 -21.12 -3.15 7.20
N PHE A 9 -21.77 -2.05 6.79
CA PHE A 9 -22.55 -1.21 7.69
C PHE A 9 -24.03 -1.07 7.32
N THR A 10 -24.47 -1.64 6.20
CA THR A 10 -25.86 -1.54 5.74
C THR A 10 -26.47 -2.91 5.49
N GLU A 11 -27.78 -2.96 5.28
CA GLU A 11 -28.55 -4.18 4.98
C GLU A 11 -28.05 -4.95 3.75
N ALA A 12 -27.26 -4.31 2.88
CA ALA A 12 -26.61 -4.98 1.76
C ALA A 12 -25.66 -6.12 2.20
N GLY A 13 -25.13 -6.06 3.43
CA GLY A 13 -24.36 -7.16 4.03
C GLY A 13 -25.20 -8.15 4.83
N GLY A 14 -26.52 -8.05 4.78
CA GLY A 14 -27.46 -8.85 5.54
C GLY A 14 -27.95 -8.18 6.83
N THR A 15 -28.99 -8.78 7.40
CA THR A 15 -29.60 -8.42 8.68
C THR A 15 -29.87 -9.69 9.46
N LEU A 16 -29.46 -9.73 10.73
CA LEU A 16 -29.65 -10.87 11.62
C LEU A 16 -30.11 -10.40 13.00
N ASP A 17 -30.96 -11.19 13.64
CA ASP A 17 -31.28 -11.01 15.06
C ASP A 17 -30.16 -11.59 15.91
N VAL A 18 -29.39 -10.71 16.53
CA VAL A 18 -28.30 -11.07 17.43
C VAL A 18 -28.68 -10.62 18.84
N CYS A 19 -28.93 -11.62 19.69
CA CYS A 19 -29.22 -11.42 21.11
C CYS A 19 -30.40 -10.47 21.38
N GLY A 20 -31.47 -10.68 20.61
CA GLY A 20 -32.72 -9.95 20.72
C GLY A 20 -32.76 -8.61 19.98
N ASN A 21 -31.68 -8.24 19.29
CA ASN A 21 -31.62 -7.02 18.49
C ASN A 21 -31.40 -7.35 17.02
N SER A 22 -32.21 -6.74 16.14
CA SER A 22 -31.97 -6.79 14.70
C SER A 22 -30.77 -5.92 14.34
N VAL A 23 -29.72 -6.52 13.79
CA VAL A 23 -28.46 -5.86 13.42
C VAL A 23 -28.23 -6.00 11.91
N SER A 24 -27.98 -4.88 11.24
CA SER A 24 -27.73 -4.82 9.79
C SER A 24 -26.28 -4.46 9.48
N GLY A 25 -25.72 -5.10 8.46
CA GLY A 25 -24.34 -4.94 8.01
C GLY A 25 -23.43 -6.05 8.50
N ALA A 26 -22.65 -6.63 7.58
CA ALA A 26 -21.83 -7.81 7.85
C ALA A 26 -20.87 -7.62 9.03
N LEU A 27 -20.25 -6.44 9.14
CA LEU A 27 -19.30 -6.15 10.22
C LEU A 27 -20.03 -5.91 11.55
N ASN A 28 -21.16 -5.20 11.50
CA ASN A 28 -21.98 -4.95 12.68
C ASN A 28 -22.53 -6.25 13.26
N ILE A 29 -23.00 -7.16 12.41
CA ILE A 29 -23.47 -8.50 12.80
C ILE A 29 -22.34 -9.25 13.50
N PHE A 30 -21.15 -9.32 12.88
CA PHE A 30 -20.01 -10.02 13.48
C PHE A 30 -19.62 -9.45 14.85
N TYR A 31 -19.63 -8.12 15.03
CA TYR A 31 -19.33 -7.52 16.33
C TYR A 31 -20.44 -7.72 17.37
N ALA A 32 -21.70 -7.70 16.95
CA ALA A 32 -22.82 -8.05 17.81
C ALA A 32 -22.68 -9.51 18.29
N GLU A 33 -22.34 -10.43 17.39
CA GLU A 33 -22.11 -11.84 17.70
C GLU A 33 -20.95 -12.02 18.69
N LEU A 34 -19.84 -11.31 18.45
CA LEU A 34 -18.64 -11.33 19.28
C LEU A 34 -18.89 -10.80 20.71
N SER A 35 -19.74 -9.78 20.84
CA SER A 35 -20.07 -9.17 22.14
C SER A 35 -21.13 -9.94 22.94
N CYS A 36 -21.83 -10.87 22.30
CA CYS A 36 -22.89 -11.60 22.96
C CYS A 36 -22.41 -12.93 23.57
N GLY A 37 -22.55 -13.05 24.88
CA GLY A 37 -22.06 -14.21 25.65
C GLY A 37 -22.80 -15.53 25.42
N THR A 38 -23.91 -15.54 24.67
CA THR A 38 -24.65 -16.77 24.31
C THR A 38 -24.36 -17.26 22.90
N THR A 39 -23.55 -16.52 22.13
CA THR A 39 -23.18 -16.87 20.76
C THR A 39 -22.24 -18.08 20.73
N ASN A 40 -22.65 -19.14 20.03
CA ASN A 40 -21.83 -20.34 19.82
C ASN A 40 -21.37 -20.40 18.35
N GLY A 41 -20.37 -19.59 18.01
CA GLY A 41 -19.83 -19.46 16.65
C GLY A 41 -20.40 -18.26 15.88
N PHE A 42 -19.84 -17.98 14.71
CA PHE A 42 -20.12 -16.75 13.96
C PHE A 42 -20.88 -17.04 12.66
N SER A 43 -21.68 -16.09 12.21
CA SER A 43 -22.44 -16.23 10.98
C SER A 43 -21.55 -16.25 9.75
N GLY A 44 -21.57 -17.38 9.03
CA GLY A 44 -20.88 -17.53 7.73
C GLY A 44 -21.38 -16.52 6.69
N SER A 45 -22.67 -16.20 6.70
CA SER A 45 -23.30 -15.22 5.81
C SER A 45 -22.73 -13.80 5.99
N ALA A 46 -22.43 -13.41 7.24
CA ALA A 46 -21.80 -12.13 7.53
C ALA A 46 -20.29 -12.17 7.25
N THR A 47 -19.59 -13.19 7.76
CA THR A 47 -18.13 -13.30 7.65
C THR A 47 -17.63 -13.55 6.22
N ALA A 48 -18.47 -14.06 5.31
CA ALA A 48 -18.15 -14.26 3.89
C ALA A 48 -17.62 -13.00 3.17
N PHE A 49 -17.98 -11.81 3.65
CA PHE A 49 -17.55 -10.52 3.08
C PHE A 49 -16.41 -9.84 3.86
N LEU A 50 -15.91 -10.48 4.92
CA LEU A 50 -14.99 -9.89 5.89
C LEU A 50 -13.56 -10.43 5.72
N SER A 51 -12.76 -10.32 6.78
CA SER A 51 -11.32 -10.56 6.78
C SER A 51 -10.92 -11.94 6.26
N GLN A 52 -11.70 -12.99 6.54
CA GLN A 52 -11.36 -14.37 6.17
C GLN A 52 -11.05 -14.55 4.69
N GLY A 53 -11.77 -13.87 3.81
CA GLY A 53 -11.58 -14.01 2.37
C GLY A 53 -10.31 -13.35 1.86
N LYS A 54 -9.79 -12.37 2.61
CA LYS A 54 -8.53 -11.67 2.32
C LYS A 54 -7.31 -12.47 2.76
N MET A 55 -7.43 -13.23 3.86
CA MET A 55 -6.30 -13.90 4.51
C MET A 55 -5.48 -14.83 3.59
N PRO A 56 -6.07 -15.65 2.68
CA PRO A 56 -5.29 -16.45 1.74
C PRO A 56 -4.31 -15.63 0.90
N VAL A 57 -4.76 -14.46 0.43
CA VAL A 57 -3.98 -13.55 -0.40
C VAL A 57 -2.97 -12.80 0.45
N PHE A 58 -3.37 -12.29 1.60
CA PHE A 58 -2.52 -11.39 2.40
C PHE A 58 -1.39 -12.15 3.09
N LEU A 59 -1.69 -13.33 3.62
CA LEU A 59 -0.73 -14.15 4.38
C LEU A 59 0.07 -15.12 3.49
N GLY A 60 -0.42 -15.40 2.28
CA GLY A 60 0.18 -16.38 1.38
C GLY A 60 0.41 -15.86 -0.04
N GLY A 61 -0.65 -15.43 -0.71
CA GLY A 61 -0.62 -15.05 -2.12
C GLY A 61 0.38 -13.92 -2.45
N LEU A 62 0.24 -12.76 -1.82
CA LEU A 62 1.11 -11.60 -2.03
C LEU A 62 2.56 -11.85 -1.58
N PRO A 63 2.84 -12.55 -0.46
CA PRO A 63 4.18 -13.05 -0.16
C PRO A 63 4.75 -13.97 -1.27
N GLY A 64 3.94 -14.86 -1.84
CA GLY A 64 4.31 -15.72 -2.97
C GLY A 64 4.64 -14.91 -4.23
N ALA A 65 3.82 -13.92 -4.56
CA ALA A 65 4.07 -12.98 -5.66
C ALA A 65 5.35 -12.17 -5.43
N ALA A 66 5.57 -11.67 -4.22
CA ALA A 66 6.80 -10.96 -3.86
C ALA A 66 8.03 -11.84 -4.08
N LEU A 67 8.01 -13.09 -3.63
CA LEU A 67 9.11 -14.02 -3.85
C LEU A 67 9.32 -14.32 -5.36
N ALA A 68 8.25 -14.43 -6.14
CA ALA A 68 8.34 -14.60 -7.58
C ALA A 68 9.00 -13.39 -8.27
N MET A 69 8.59 -12.17 -7.90
CA MET A 69 9.18 -10.93 -8.40
C MET A 69 10.67 -10.83 -8.03
N TYR A 70 11.03 -11.13 -6.78
CA TYR A 70 12.42 -11.16 -6.32
C TYR A 70 13.29 -12.13 -7.13
N HIS A 71 12.80 -13.35 -7.37
CA HIS A 71 13.55 -14.34 -8.14
C HIS A 71 13.70 -13.97 -9.62
N CYS A 72 12.72 -13.26 -10.18
CA CYS A 72 12.78 -12.80 -11.58
C CYS A 72 13.58 -11.50 -11.77
N ALA A 73 13.90 -10.79 -10.68
CA ALA A 73 14.76 -9.60 -10.72
C ALA A 73 16.20 -9.95 -11.13
N ARG A 74 16.84 -9.02 -11.85
CA ARG A 74 18.25 -9.14 -12.25
C ARG A 74 19.15 -9.18 -11.02
N LYS A 75 20.26 -9.92 -11.10
CA LYS A 75 21.15 -10.14 -9.96
C LYS A 75 21.68 -8.82 -9.39
N GLU A 76 22.01 -7.85 -10.24
CA GLU A 76 22.49 -6.52 -9.84
C GLU A 76 21.45 -5.72 -9.03
N ASN A 77 20.16 -5.94 -9.25
CA ASN A 77 19.07 -5.16 -8.64
C ASN A 77 18.42 -5.84 -7.42
N ARG A 78 18.77 -7.11 -7.15
CA ARG A 78 18.12 -7.91 -6.08
C ARG A 78 18.24 -7.29 -4.70
N SER A 79 19.35 -6.64 -4.37
CA SER A 79 19.53 -6.01 -3.06
C SER A 79 18.51 -4.87 -2.83
N LYS A 80 18.30 -4.01 -3.84
CA LYS A 80 17.32 -2.91 -3.80
C LYS A 80 15.89 -3.45 -3.76
N VAL A 81 15.58 -4.41 -4.63
CA VAL A 81 14.26 -5.01 -4.76
C VAL A 81 13.87 -5.82 -3.52
N LYS A 82 14.82 -6.48 -2.86
CA LYS A 82 14.57 -7.23 -1.63
C LYS A 82 14.00 -6.32 -0.54
N ALA A 83 14.60 -5.14 -0.34
CA ALA A 83 14.11 -4.19 0.67
C ALA A 83 12.69 -3.72 0.35
N LEU A 84 12.44 -3.32 -0.90
CA LEU A 84 11.14 -2.89 -1.40
C LEU A 84 10.05 -3.96 -1.22
N LEU A 85 10.34 -5.19 -1.61
CA LEU A 85 9.38 -6.29 -1.51
C LEU A 85 9.15 -6.70 -0.05
N LEU A 86 10.20 -6.71 0.77
CA LEU A 86 10.09 -7.09 2.17
C LEU A 86 9.23 -6.08 2.95
N SER A 87 9.46 -4.77 2.76
CA SER A 87 8.63 -3.75 3.42
C SER A 87 7.17 -3.83 2.98
N GLY A 88 6.91 -4.06 1.68
CA GLY A 88 5.56 -4.29 1.18
C GLY A 88 4.90 -5.55 1.76
N VAL A 89 5.65 -6.66 1.89
CA VAL A 89 5.16 -7.90 2.53
C VAL A 89 4.84 -7.66 4.00
N VAL A 90 5.69 -6.94 4.73
CA VAL A 90 5.45 -6.61 6.14
C VAL A 90 4.21 -5.74 6.29
N ALA A 91 4.06 -4.70 5.47
CA ALA A 91 2.88 -3.83 5.47
C ALA A 91 1.59 -4.61 5.16
N CYS A 92 1.64 -5.55 4.21
CA CYS A 92 0.54 -6.42 3.85
C CYS A 92 0.17 -7.41 4.97
N VAL A 93 1.14 -8.20 5.44
CA VAL A 93 0.92 -9.29 6.40
C VAL A 93 0.57 -8.75 7.79
N ILE A 94 1.21 -7.67 8.23
CA ILE A 94 0.99 -7.10 9.56
C ILE A 94 -0.06 -5.99 9.51
N GLY A 95 0.09 -5.03 8.61
CA GLY A 95 -0.78 -3.86 8.52
C GLY A 95 -2.07 -4.09 7.76
N GLY A 96 -2.18 -5.13 6.93
CA GLY A 96 -3.35 -5.35 6.08
C GLY A 96 -3.45 -4.38 4.90
N ILE A 97 -2.35 -3.68 4.59
CA ILE A 97 -2.25 -2.69 3.52
C ILE A 97 -1.49 -3.34 2.35
N THR A 98 -2.17 -3.59 1.24
CA THR A 98 -1.64 -4.34 0.08
C THR A 98 -1.10 -3.46 -1.02
N GLU A 99 -1.50 -2.20 -1.05
CA GLU A 99 -1.15 -1.20 -2.06
C GLU A 99 0.37 -1.10 -2.32
N PRO A 100 1.25 -1.11 -1.29
CA PRO A 100 2.69 -1.01 -1.51
C PRO A 100 3.27 -2.19 -2.32
N LEU A 101 2.62 -3.36 -2.30
CA LEU A 101 2.97 -4.51 -3.13
C LEU A 101 2.25 -4.51 -4.46
N GLU A 102 0.95 -4.20 -4.45
CA GLU A 102 0.10 -4.25 -5.65
C GLU A 102 0.52 -3.21 -6.69
N PHE A 103 0.90 -2.01 -6.25
CA PHE A 103 1.33 -0.94 -7.14
C PHE A 103 2.61 -1.29 -7.91
N LEU A 104 3.42 -2.23 -7.40
CA LEU A 104 4.63 -2.70 -8.07
C LEU A 104 4.36 -3.42 -9.39
N PHE A 105 3.15 -3.98 -9.57
CA PHE A 105 2.77 -4.71 -10.77
C PHE A 105 1.49 -4.21 -11.42
N LEU A 106 0.63 -3.46 -10.73
CA LEU A 106 -0.60 -2.88 -11.27
C LEU A 106 -0.35 -2.06 -12.54
N PHE A 107 0.61 -1.15 -12.50
CA PHE A 107 0.89 -0.23 -13.61
C PHE A 107 1.79 -0.84 -14.69
N VAL A 108 2.60 -1.82 -14.32
CA VAL A 108 3.58 -2.45 -15.21
C VAL A 108 2.98 -3.64 -15.95
N ALA A 109 2.08 -4.38 -15.31
CA ALA A 109 1.45 -5.58 -15.85
C ALA A 109 -0.04 -5.62 -15.46
N PRO A 110 -0.91 -4.80 -16.09
CA PRO A 110 -2.34 -4.75 -15.77
C PRO A 110 -3.05 -6.12 -15.87
N ALA A 111 -2.65 -6.95 -16.83
CA ALA A 111 -3.18 -8.31 -16.96
C ALA A 111 -2.87 -9.19 -15.73
N LEU A 112 -1.70 -9.01 -15.12
CA LEU A 112 -1.33 -9.74 -13.90
C LEU A 112 -2.17 -9.26 -12.70
N TYR A 113 -2.56 -7.98 -12.70
CA TYR A 113 -3.50 -7.46 -11.70
C TYR A 113 -4.90 -8.03 -11.84
N VAL A 114 -5.40 -8.25 -13.07
CA VAL A 114 -6.67 -8.95 -13.30
C VAL A 114 -6.62 -10.38 -12.77
N VAL A 115 -5.51 -11.09 -13.01
CA VAL A 115 -5.29 -12.45 -12.46
C VAL A 115 -5.28 -12.42 -10.93
N HIS A 116 -4.60 -11.44 -10.33
CA HIS A 116 -4.61 -11.23 -8.88
C HIS A 116 -6.02 -10.98 -8.33
N ALA A 117 -6.81 -10.13 -8.99
CA ALA A 117 -8.20 -9.85 -8.59
C ALA A 117 -9.07 -11.12 -8.65
N PHE A 118 -8.90 -11.94 -9.68
CA PHE A 118 -9.60 -13.21 -9.81
C PHE A 118 -9.20 -14.22 -8.73
N LEU A 119 -7.89 -14.39 -8.49
CA LEU A 119 -7.38 -15.27 -7.43
C LEU A 119 -7.80 -14.79 -6.03
N THR A 120 -7.97 -13.48 -5.85
CA THR A 120 -8.52 -12.90 -4.62
C THR A 120 -9.97 -13.29 -4.45
N GLY A 121 -10.81 -13.14 -5.48
CA GLY A 121 -12.20 -13.58 -5.45
C GLY A 121 -12.34 -15.09 -5.16
N LEU A 122 -11.47 -15.92 -5.75
CA LEU A 122 -11.42 -17.35 -5.42
C LEU A 122 -11.02 -17.63 -3.97
N GLY A 123 -10.16 -16.80 -3.39
CA GLY A 123 -9.79 -16.88 -1.97
C GLY A 123 -11.00 -16.63 -1.06
N PHE A 124 -11.77 -15.57 -1.36
CA PHE A 124 -13.04 -15.30 -0.69
C PHE A 124 -14.02 -16.46 -0.79
N MET A 125 -14.22 -16.97 -2.01
CA MET A 125 -15.11 -18.11 -2.26
C MET A 125 -14.67 -19.36 -1.49
N LEU A 126 -13.39 -19.73 -1.57
CA LEU A 126 -12.88 -20.94 -0.92
C LEU A 126 -13.02 -20.87 0.60
N MET A 127 -12.67 -19.74 1.21
CA MET A 127 -12.79 -19.56 2.66
C MET A 127 -14.24 -19.63 3.13
N GLY A 128 -15.16 -19.06 2.34
CA GLY A 128 -16.60 -19.20 2.56
C GLY A 128 -17.08 -20.65 2.45
N LEU A 129 -16.65 -21.39 1.42
CA LEU A 129 -17.03 -22.81 1.22
C LEU A 129 -16.48 -23.74 2.31
N LEU A 130 -15.28 -23.46 2.83
CA LEU A 130 -14.71 -24.17 3.96
C LEU A 130 -15.43 -23.83 5.29
N GLY A 131 -16.31 -22.83 5.26
CA GLY A 131 -17.05 -22.34 6.41
C GLY A 131 -16.11 -21.83 7.49
N VAL A 132 -15.02 -21.18 7.10
CA VAL A 132 -14.24 -20.32 8.00
C VAL A 132 -15.12 -19.13 8.32
N THR A 133 -15.04 -18.65 9.57
CA THR A 133 -15.89 -17.54 10.04
C THR A 133 -15.06 -16.53 10.85
N ILE A 134 -14.08 -15.91 10.20
CA ILE A 134 -13.24 -14.86 10.79
C ILE A 134 -13.68 -13.49 10.26
N GLY A 135 -14.11 -12.62 11.18
CA GLY A 135 -14.58 -11.27 10.88
C GLY A 135 -13.50 -10.19 11.02
N ASN A 136 -13.92 -8.94 11.21
CA ASN A 136 -13.12 -7.72 11.04
C ASN A 136 -12.78 -7.38 9.56
N THR A 137 -11.89 -6.42 9.33
CA THR A 137 -11.84 -5.64 8.11
C THR A 137 -10.57 -5.80 7.29
N ASP A 138 -9.45 -6.19 7.90
CA ASP A 138 -8.13 -6.05 7.29
C ASP A 138 -7.60 -7.38 6.76
N GLY A 139 -7.80 -8.49 7.48
CA GLY A 139 -7.33 -9.81 7.04
C GLY A 139 -5.83 -10.02 7.20
N ASN A 140 -5.19 -9.17 8.02
CA ASN A 140 -3.80 -9.29 8.41
C ASN A 140 -3.61 -10.37 9.51
N ILE A 141 -2.37 -10.58 9.92
CA ILE A 141 -2.03 -11.57 10.95
C ILE A 141 -2.62 -11.22 12.32
N ILE A 142 -2.84 -9.93 12.59
CA ILE A 142 -3.45 -9.47 13.85
C ILE A 142 -4.92 -9.88 13.87
N ASP A 143 -5.65 -9.70 12.76
CA ASP A 143 -7.02 -10.16 12.60
C ASP A 143 -7.14 -11.67 12.74
N PHE A 144 -6.21 -12.41 12.12
CA PHE A 144 -6.14 -13.85 12.23
C PHE A 144 -5.99 -14.31 13.69
N LEU A 145 -5.13 -13.65 14.46
CA LEU A 145 -4.93 -13.97 15.87
C LEU A 145 -6.14 -13.58 16.72
N ILE A 146 -6.58 -12.32 16.65
CA ILE A 146 -7.60 -11.76 17.53
C ILE A 146 -8.99 -12.29 17.21
N PHE A 147 -9.39 -12.26 15.94
CA PHE A 147 -10.74 -12.64 15.52
C PHE A 147 -10.84 -14.09 15.02
N GLY A 148 -9.70 -14.78 14.87
CA GLY A 148 -9.64 -16.20 14.52
C GLY A 148 -9.24 -17.07 15.70
N VAL A 149 -7.95 -17.06 16.06
CA VAL A 149 -7.34 -17.98 17.03
C VAL A 149 -7.92 -17.80 18.43
N LEU A 150 -8.01 -16.56 18.92
CA LEU A 150 -8.51 -16.27 20.26
C LEU A 150 -10.01 -16.54 20.44
N GLN A 151 -10.74 -16.73 19.34
CA GLN A 151 -12.17 -17.08 19.37
C GLN A 151 -12.41 -18.59 19.39
N GLY A 152 -11.36 -19.38 19.65
CA GLY A 152 -11.43 -20.84 19.73
C GLY A 152 -11.58 -21.51 18.35
N THR A 153 -11.97 -22.79 18.35
CA THR A 153 -12.05 -23.60 17.12
C THR A 153 -13.29 -23.33 16.29
N ALA A 154 -14.27 -22.59 16.81
CA ALA A 154 -15.52 -22.26 16.12
C ALA A 154 -15.27 -21.49 14.80
N THR A 155 -14.22 -20.69 14.74
CA THR A 155 -13.83 -19.91 13.55
C THR A 155 -13.17 -20.75 12.44
N LYS A 156 -12.77 -21.99 12.77
CA LYS A 156 -11.93 -22.86 11.92
C LYS A 156 -10.63 -22.21 11.44
N TRP A 157 -10.02 -21.37 12.29
CA TRP A 157 -8.78 -20.64 11.96
C TRP A 157 -7.64 -21.53 11.46
N TYR A 158 -7.59 -22.80 11.89
CA TYR A 158 -6.54 -23.76 11.49
C TYR A 158 -6.52 -24.05 9.98
N LEU A 159 -7.60 -23.77 9.25
CA LEU A 159 -7.64 -23.87 7.79
C LEU A 159 -6.93 -22.70 7.10
N VAL A 160 -6.87 -21.53 7.73
CA VAL A 160 -6.23 -20.33 7.16
C VAL A 160 -4.77 -20.57 6.77
N PRO A 161 -3.86 -21.07 7.65
CA PRO A 161 -2.47 -21.28 7.26
C PRO A 161 -2.31 -22.35 6.17
N MET A 162 -3.18 -23.37 6.14
CA MET A 162 -3.19 -24.37 5.06
C MET A 162 -3.52 -23.72 3.72
N VAL A 163 -4.62 -22.96 3.66
CA VAL A 163 -5.06 -22.28 2.43
C VAL A 163 -4.06 -21.21 2.02
N ALA A 164 -3.49 -20.46 2.96
CA ALA A 164 -2.44 -19.48 2.69
C ALA A 164 -1.18 -20.13 2.10
N ALA A 165 -0.77 -21.32 2.58
CA ALA A 165 0.34 -22.06 1.98
C ALA A 165 0.05 -22.50 0.55
N VAL A 166 -1.17 -22.95 0.26
CA VAL A 166 -1.61 -23.26 -1.11
C VAL A 166 -1.60 -22.00 -1.98
N TRP A 167 -2.16 -20.89 -1.48
CA TRP A 167 -2.17 -19.61 -2.18
C TRP A 167 -0.77 -19.09 -2.46
N PHE A 168 0.17 -19.27 -1.53
CA PHE A 168 1.58 -18.93 -1.72
C PHE A 168 2.16 -19.65 -2.93
N VAL A 169 1.96 -20.98 -3.03
CA VAL A 169 2.45 -21.79 -4.14
C VAL A 169 1.78 -21.40 -5.46
N VAL A 170 0.47 -21.19 -5.45
CA VAL A 170 -0.31 -20.77 -6.63
C VAL A 170 0.18 -19.42 -7.14
N TYR A 171 0.21 -18.40 -6.27
CA TYR A 171 0.67 -17.06 -6.64
C TYR A 171 2.13 -17.07 -7.11
N TYR A 172 3.02 -17.74 -6.38
CA TYR A 172 4.42 -17.86 -6.78
C TYR A 172 4.54 -18.44 -8.20
N SER A 173 3.83 -19.54 -8.47
CA SER A 173 3.90 -20.24 -9.75
C SER A 173 3.32 -19.41 -10.88
N VAL A 174 2.12 -18.83 -10.68
CA VAL A 174 1.43 -18.00 -11.67
C VAL A 174 2.22 -16.74 -11.98
N PHE A 175 2.68 -16.01 -10.96
CA PHE A 175 3.49 -14.80 -11.15
C PHE A 175 4.80 -15.14 -11.85
N ARG A 176 5.54 -16.15 -11.37
CA ARG A 176 6.83 -16.52 -11.98
C ARG A 176 6.65 -16.97 -13.43
N PHE A 177 5.62 -17.74 -13.73
CA PHE A 177 5.29 -18.14 -15.08
C PHE A 177 4.97 -16.93 -15.96
N ALA A 178 4.04 -16.06 -15.53
CA ALA A 178 3.65 -14.88 -16.31
C ALA A 178 4.83 -13.94 -16.56
N ILE A 179 5.64 -13.67 -15.53
CA ILE A 179 6.80 -12.77 -15.61
C ILE A 179 7.84 -13.30 -16.61
N THR A 180 8.15 -14.61 -16.57
CA THR A 180 9.16 -15.20 -17.46
C THR A 180 8.61 -15.40 -18.87
N ARG A 181 7.36 -15.88 -19.02
CA ARG A 181 6.74 -16.21 -20.31
C ARG A 181 6.41 -14.98 -21.16
N PHE A 182 5.98 -13.89 -20.54
CA PHE A 182 5.59 -12.64 -21.22
C PHE A 182 6.62 -11.52 -21.04
N ASN A 183 7.76 -11.82 -20.41
CA ASN A 183 8.84 -10.87 -20.17
C ASN A 183 8.40 -9.57 -19.47
N LEU A 184 7.49 -9.69 -18.50
CA LEU A 184 6.91 -8.55 -17.77
C LEU A 184 7.99 -7.78 -17.00
N LYS A 185 7.97 -6.45 -17.05
CA LYS A 185 9.00 -5.56 -16.48
C LYS A 185 8.85 -5.31 -14.97
N THR A 186 8.55 -6.35 -14.20
CA THR A 186 8.41 -6.25 -12.73
C THR A 186 9.66 -5.64 -12.07
N PRO A 187 9.56 -5.07 -10.84
CA PRO A 187 10.66 -4.35 -10.22
C PRO A 187 11.99 -5.12 -10.25
N GLY A 188 13.05 -4.42 -10.66
CA GLY A 188 14.40 -5.00 -10.82
C GLY A 188 14.66 -5.77 -12.11
N ARG A 189 13.70 -5.84 -13.04
CA ARG A 189 13.91 -6.41 -14.39
C ARG A 189 14.31 -5.37 -15.44
N GLU A 190 14.18 -4.09 -15.11
CA GLU A 190 14.62 -2.97 -15.94
C GLU A 190 16.16 -2.82 -15.90
N ALA A 191 16.73 -2.22 -16.95
CA ALA A 191 18.18 -2.01 -17.06
C ALA A 191 18.68 -0.89 -16.15
N GLU A 192 17.84 0.12 -15.94
CA GLU A 192 18.00 1.15 -14.92
C GLU A 192 16.81 1.03 -13.98
N VAL A 193 17.04 0.83 -12.69
CA VAL A 193 15.96 0.86 -11.70
C VAL A 193 15.54 2.32 -11.58
N LYS A 194 14.37 2.68 -12.10
CA LYS A 194 13.77 3.98 -11.81
C LYS A 194 13.60 4.10 -10.28
N ASP A 195 14.26 5.09 -9.67
CA ASP A 195 14.20 5.40 -8.23
C ASP A 195 12.78 5.76 -7.74
N GLU A 196 11.82 5.88 -8.65
CA GLU A 196 10.42 6.25 -8.38
C GLU A 196 9.65 5.20 -7.55
N LEU A 197 9.93 3.90 -7.71
CA LEU A 197 9.21 2.83 -6.98
C LEU A 197 9.79 2.50 -5.61
N THR A 198 11.07 2.78 -5.38
CA THR A 198 11.72 2.58 -4.06
C THR A 198 11.17 3.55 -3.02
N PHE A 199 10.83 4.78 -3.42
CA PHE A 199 10.39 5.83 -2.50
C PHE A 199 8.96 5.64 -1.97
N ALA A 200 8.04 5.10 -2.77
CA ALA A 200 6.64 4.92 -2.38
C ALA A 200 6.44 3.92 -1.22
N VAL A 201 7.44 3.10 -0.91
CA VAL A 201 7.30 1.95 0.00
C VAL A 201 8.29 1.96 1.16
N THR A 202 9.51 2.50 1.01
CA THR A 202 10.50 2.45 2.09
C THR A 202 10.56 3.70 2.95
N GLY A 203 9.99 4.84 2.52
CA GLY A 203 10.01 6.11 3.27
C GLY A 203 11.39 6.69 3.55
N GLU A 204 12.46 5.92 3.39
CA GLU A 204 13.82 6.27 3.72
C GLU A 204 14.81 5.53 2.81
N LYS A 205 15.65 6.34 2.16
CA LYS A 205 17.09 6.17 2.17
C LYS A 205 17.74 7.53 1.92
N ASN A 206 18.74 7.84 2.73
CA ASN A 206 19.73 8.89 2.52
C ASN A 206 20.12 8.98 1.05
N SER A 207 19.66 10.01 0.36
CA SER A 207 20.32 10.52 -0.83
C SER A 207 20.74 11.94 -0.48
N GLY A 208 21.95 12.33 -0.87
CA GLY A 208 22.49 13.66 -0.59
C GLY A 208 21.64 14.72 -1.29
N TYR A 209 20.57 15.14 -0.63
CA TYR A 209 19.72 16.20 -1.10
C TYR A 209 20.55 17.48 -1.13
N LYS A 210 20.36 18.23 -2.21
CA LYS A 210 21.05 19.50 -2.42
C LYS A 210 20.16 20.64 -1.94
N GLY A 211 19.53 20.51 -0.76
CA GLY A 211 18.61 21.52 -0.23
C GLY A 211 19.26 22.89 -0.16
N ALA A 212 20.54 22.96 0.21
CA ALA A 212 21.33 24.19 0.18
C ALA A 212 21.47 24.77 -1.24
N ALA A 213 21.68 23.95 -2.27
CA ALA A 213 21.81 24.42 -3.66
C ALA A 213 20.46 24.84 -4.25
N ILE A 214 19.38 24.14 -3.89
CA ILE A 214 18.01 24.50 -4.28
C ILE A 214 17.61 25.81 -3.60
N LEU A 215 17.91 25.98 -2.32
CA LEU A 215 17.68 27.23 -1.57
C LEU A 215 18.44 28.40 -2.21
N ALA A 216 19.72 28.22 -2.55
CA ALA A 216 20.49 29.24 -3.26
C ALA A 216 19.88 29.58 -4.64
N ALA A 217 19.40 28.58 -5.37
CA ALA A 217 18.76 28.77 -6.67
C ALA A 217 17.38 29.44 -6.59
N LEU A 218 16.74 29.43 -5.41
CA LEU A 218 15.49 30.15 -5.14
C LEU A 218 15.72 31.60 -4.71
N GLY A 219 16.96 32.09 -4.66
CA GLY A 219 17.31 33.43 -4.18
C GLY A 219 17.60 33.51 -2.68
N GLY A 220 17.78 32.36 -2.01
CA GLY A 220 18.05 32.30 -0.57
C GLY A 220 16.80 32.29 0.31
N ALA A 221 17.00 32.15 1.62
CA ALA A 221 15.91 32.04 2.59
C ALA A 221 15.03 33.29 2.64
N GLU A 222 15.63 34.47 2.45
CA GLU A 222 14.95 35.76 2.50
C GLU A 222 14.00 35.98 1.31
N ASN A 223 14.24 35.27 0.19
CA ASN A 223 13.36 35.35 -0.96
C ASN A 223 12.13 34.45 -0.83
N ILE A 224 12.07 33.51 0.13
CA ILE A 224 10.96 32.55 0.27
C ILE A 224 9.94 33.09 1.28
N GLN A 225 8.73 33.40 0.80
CA GLN A 225 7.61 33.83 1.65
C GLN A 225 6.81 32.66 2.21
N SER A 226 6.59 31.62 1.39
CA SER A 226 5.91 30.40 1.83
C SER A 226 6.49 29.18 1.14
N LEU A 227 6.64 28.10 1.90
CA LEU A 227 7.21 26.83 1.45
C LEU A 227 6.27 25.68 1.81
N ASP A 228 5.71 25.02 0.79
CA ASP A 228 4.89 23.83 0.99
C ASP A 228 5.17 22.77 -0.08
N ASN A 229 4.60 21.57 0.07
CA ASN A 229 4.77 20.50 -0.91
C ASN A 229 3.49 19.68 -1.11
N CYS A 230 3.31 19.19 -2.34
CA CYS A 230 2.38 18.10 -2.64
C CYS A 230 3.13 16.76 -2.67
N ILE A 231 2.56 15.78 -3.38
CA ILE A 231 3.19 14.47 -3.56
C ILE A 231 4.48 14.59 -4.39
N THR A 232 4.51 15.40 -5.46
CA THR A 232 5.66 15.45 -6.38
C THR A 232 6.23 16.83 -6.65
N ARG A 233 5.67 17.87 -6.03
CA ARG A 233 5.99 19.27 -6.34
C ARG A 233 6.18 20.09 -5.07
N LEU A 234 7.20 20.93 -5.09
CA LEU A 234 7.43 21.98 -4.09
C LEU A 234 6.63 23.19 -4.55
N ARG A 235 5.78 23.73 -3.68
CA ARG A 235 4.96 24.92 -3.91
C ARG A 235 5.57 26.06 -3.12
N LEU A 236 5.92 27.12 -3.81
CA LEU A 236 6.67 28.23 -3.27
C LEU A 236 5.96 29.55 -3.60
N SER A 237 5.93 30.46 -2.64
CA SER A 237 5.75 31.88 -2.90
C SER A 237 7.09 32.57 -2.62
N VAL A 238 7.55 33.41 -3.54
CA VAL A 238 8.80 34.15 -3.45
C VAL A 238 8.58 35.65 -3.55
N ALA A 239 9.45 36.43 -2.92
CA ALA A 239 9.38 37.89 -2.97
C ALA A 239 9.76 38.43 -4.36
N ASP A 240 10.79 37.86 -4.97
CA ASP A 240 11.31 38.26 -6.28
C ASP A 240 11.61 37.04 -7.16
N MET A 241 10.85 36.90 -8.26
CA MET A 241 10.99 35.81 -9.23
C MET A 241 12.25 35.93 -10.09
N SER A 242 12.87 37.11 -10.17
CA SER A 242 14.10 37.34 -10.95
C SER A 242 15.33 36.67 -10.31
N LEU A 243 15.29 36.44 -8.99
CA LEU A 243 16.33 35.73 -8.24
C LEU A 243 16.26 34.21 -8.41
N VAL A 244 15.17 33.68 -9.00
CA VAL A 244 14.98 32.25 -9.22
C VAL A 244 15.73 31.79 -10.47
N ASN A 245 16.67 30.85 -10.28
CA ASN A 245 17.47 30.27 -11.35
C ASN A 245 17.00 28.86 -11.73
N ASP A 246 16.14 28.79 -12.76
CA ASP A 246 15.57 27.56 -13.30
C ASP A 246 16.63 26.53 -13.75
N ALA A 247 17.76 26.99 -14.30
CA ALA A 247 18.83 26.12 -14.79
C ALA A 247 19.54 25.42 -13.63
N VAL A 248 19.81 26.16 -12.54
CA VAL A 248 20.43 25.61 -11.33
C VAL A 248 19.44 24.69 -10.61
N LEU A 249 18.14 25.00 -10.58
CA LEU A 249 17.12 24.11 -10.03
C LEU A 249 17.10 22.76 -10.77
N LYS A 250 17.11 22.79 -12.11
CA LYS A 250 17.14 21.56 -12.93
C LYS A 250 18.45 20.77 -12.76
N ALA A 251 19.60 21.46 -12.72
CA ALA A 251 20.90 20.83 -12.47
C ALA A 251 21.03 20.19 -11.08
N ASN A 252 20.17 20.60 -10.13
CA ASN A 252 20.16 20.11 -8.76
C ASN A 252 18.96 19.21 -8.43
N GLY A 253 18.30 18.64 -9.46
CA GLY A 253 17.33 17.56 -9.30
C GLY A 253 15.88 17.94 -9.55
N ALA A 254 15.58 19.18 -9.96
CA ALA A 254 14.25 19.52 -10.45
C ALA A 254 14.02 18.92 -11.85
N ILE A 255 12.93 18.16 -11.99
CA ILE A 255 12.41 17.65 -13.27
C ILE A 255 11.86 18.81 -14.10
N GLY A 256 11.28 19.82 -13.43
CA GLY A 256 10.70 20.99 -14.08
C GLY A 256 10.47 22.13 -13.10
N VAL A 257 10.37 23.34 -13.63
CA VAL A 257 10.03 24.55 -12.89
C VAL A 257 8.87 25.20 -13.63
N VAL A 258 7.78 25.50 -12.90
CA VAL A 258 6.56 26.09 -13.43
C VAL A 258 6.30 27.38 -12.68
N LYS A 259 6.47 28.52 -13.33
CA LYS A 259 6.14 29.85 -12.77
C LYS A 259 4.66 30.10 -13.05
N LEU A 260 3.86 30.26 -12.00
CA LEU A 260 2.42 30.44 -12.10
C LEU A 260 2.07 31.93 -12.27
N ASP A 261 2.76 32.79 -11.53
CA ASP A 261 2.64 34.24 -11.58
C ASP A 261 3.96 34.91 -11.10
N GLU A 262 3.93 36.20 -10.77
CA GLU A 262 5.11 36.98 -10.34
C GLU A 262 5.68 36.56 -8.98
N HIS A 263 4.91 35.85 -8.15
CA HIS A 263 5.34 35.42 -6.82
C HIS A 263 5.26 33.91 -6.62
N ASN A 264 4.43 33.19 -7.36
CA ASN A 264 4.18 31.76 -7.15
C ASN A 264 4.92 30.90 -8.18
N LEU A 265 5.62 29.87 -7.70
CA LEU A 265 6.23 28.85 -8.53
C LEU A 265 6.06 27.43 -7.96
N GLN A 266 6.09 26.46 -8.86
CA GLN A 266 6.15 25.04 -8.53
C GLN A 266 7.41 24.41 -9.10
N VAL A 267 8.20 23.78 -8.23
CA VAL A 267 9.36 22.99 -8.64
C VAL A 267 8.97 21.52 -8.58
N VAL A 268 8.98 20.86 -9.73
CA VAL A 268 8.68 19.44 -9.86
C VAL A 268 9.94 18.67 -9.49
N ILE A 269 9.94 18.01 -8.33
CA ILE A 269 11.09 17.25 -7.81
C ILE A 269 10.83 15.74 -7.90
N GLY A 270 9.56 15.35 -7.89
CA GLY A 270 9.14 13.96 -7.73
C GLY A 270 8.82 13.63 -6.27
N PRO A 271 8.56 12.36 -5.96
CA PRO A 271 8.01 11.91 -4.68
C PRO A 271 8.78 12.36 -3.43
N GLN A 272 10.09 12.57 -3.58
CA GLN A 272 11.03 13.02 -2.55
C GLN A 272 10.88 14.49 -2.11
N VAL A 273 9.92 15.22 -2.65
CA VAL A 273 9.76 16.66 -2.43
C VAL A 273 9.58 17.05 -0.95
N HIS A 274 8.96 16.18 -0.13
CA HIS A 274 8.79 16.44 1.30
C HIS A 274 10.13 16.51 2.06
N MET A 275 11.11 15.67 1.68
CA MET A 275 12.44 15.73 2.31
C MET A 275 13.20 16.99 1.90
N VAL A 276 13.10 17.38 0.62
CA VAL A 276 13.70 18.63 0.13
C VAL A 276 13.08 19.84 0.83
N LYS A 277 11.76 19.85 1.04
CA LYS A 277 11.08 20.87 1.86
C LYS A 277 11.67 20.94 3.25
N ASN A 278 11.74 19.82 3.97
CA ASN A 278 12.23 19.78 5.34
C ASN A 278 13.68 20.24 5.46
N GLU A 279 14.53 19.88 4.50
CA GLU A 279 15.92 20.32 4.47
C GLU A 279 16.01 21.83 4.22
N ILE A 280 15.31 22.36 3.21
CA ILE A 280 15.24 23.81 2.97
C ILE A 280 14.77 24.53 4.24
N GLN A 281 13.71 24.03 4.88
CA GLN A 281 13.17 24.63 6.09
C GLN A 281 14.14 24.57 7.28
N SER A 282 14.96 23.51 7.39
CA SER A 282 16.01 23.42 8.40
C SER A 282 17.17 24.39 8.18
N LEU A 283 17.39 24.82 6.92
CA LEU A 283 18.40 25.80 6.53
C LEU A 283 17.88 27.24 6.60
N MET A 284 16.57 27.43 6.68
CA MET A 284 15.96 28.73 6.92
C MET A 284 16.04 29.08 8.42
N PRO A 285 16.33 30.33 8.78
CA PRO A 285 16.28 30.76 10.18
C PRO A 285 14.87 30.54 10.74
N ALA A 286 14.78 30.03 11.98
CA ALA A 286 13.50 29.84 12.64
C ALA A 286 12.73 31.17 12.67
N GLN A 287 11.52 31.19 12.10
CA GLN A 287 10.61 32.31 12.25
C GLN A 287 10.29 32.47 13.74
N ALA A 288 10.63 33.63 14.29
CA ALA A 288 10.23 34.05 15.63
C ALA A 288 8.74 34.36 15.70
#